data_AF-A0A969HG49-F1
#
_entry.id   AF-A0A969HG49-F1
#
_cell.length_a   1.000
_cell.length_b   1.000
_cell.length_c   1.000
_cell.angle_alpha   90.00
_cell.angle_beta   90.00
_cell.angle_gamma   90.00
#
_symmetry.space_group_name_H-M   'P 1'
#
loop_
_entity.id
_entity.type
_entity.pdbx_description
1 polymer ?
#
loop_
_entity_poly.entity_id
_entity_poly.type
_entity_poly.pdbx_seq_one_letter_code
_entity_poly.pdbx_strand_id
1 'polypeptide(L)'
;MIDIVTTSFPDVLTITASAQVSYNTLATWNDQFVSATRSNTDWLGYDDGSRSIPAGIDPDCISCIPSFDELFTNLTGAAPLLREATTAFNNNFDPIRDSRPLTTAFCLSRQSEPAWQVPLRLPSQPFVHKRI
;
A
#
# COMPACT_ATOMS: atom_id res chain seq x y z
N MET A 1 -19.66 -25.52 -23.32
CA MET A 1 -20.78 -24.55 -23.29
C MET A 1 -20.71 -23.85 -21.95
N ILE A 2 -20.67 -22.52 -21.94
CA ILE A 2 -20.72 -21.71 -20.72
C ILE A 2 -22.04 -20.94 -20.78
N ASP A 3 -22.82 -21.05 -19.72
CA ASP A 3 -24.16 -20.46 -19.63
C ASP A 3 -24.08 -19.25 -18.71
N ILE A 4 -24.45 -18.08 -19.23
CA ILE A 4 -24.45 -16.83 -18.46
C ILE A 4 -25.90 -16.48 -18.21
N VAL A 5 -26.35 -16.72 -16.98
CA VAL A 5 -27.70 -16.41 -16.52
C VAL A 5 -27.66 -15.07 -15.79
N THR A 6 -28.56 -14.15 -16.13
CA THR A 6 -28.68 -12.86 -15.44
C THR A 6 -29.32 -13.07 -14.07
N THR A 7 -28.76 -12.42 -13.04
CA THR A 7 -29.38 -12.39 -11.71
C THR A 7 -30.72 -11.67 -11.79
N SER A 8 -31.77 -12.28 -11.23
CA SER A 8 -33.11 -11.69 -11.13
C SER A 8 -33.18 -10.72 -9.94
N PHE A 9 -34.08 -9.75 -10.02
CA PHE A 9 -34.26 -8.74 -8.97
C PHE A 9 -34.80 -9.39 -7.68
N PRO A 10 -34.27 -9.01 -6.50
CA PRO A 10 -34.67 -9.63 -5.24
C PRO A 10 -36.03 -9.11 -4.73
N ASP A 11 -36.86 -10.03 -4.20
CA ASP A 11 -38.16 -9.72 -3.59
C ASP A 11 -38.05 -9.15 -2.16
N VAL A 12 -36.88 -9.24 -1.53
CA VAL A 12 -36.62 -8.77 -0.16
C VAL A 12 -35.28 -8.04 -0.06
N LEU A 13 -35.20 -7.05 0.83
CA LEU A 13 -33.95 -6.35 1.13
C LEU A 13 -32.89 -7.35 1.59
N THR A 14 -31.81 -7.46 0.82
CA THR A 14 -30.67 -8.30 1.15
C THR A 14 -29.46 -7.44 1.47
N ILE A 15 -28.81 -7.71 2.61
CA ILE A 15 -27.56 -7.07 3.01
C ILE A 15 -26.49 -8.15 3.06
N THR A 16 -25.47 -8.00 2.23
CA THR A 16 -24.30 -8.88 2.20
C THR A 16 -23.09 -8.10 2.68
N ALA A 17 -22.33 -8.68 3.60
CA ALA A 17 -21.04 -8.15 4.01
C ALA A 17 -19.96 -9.20 3.73
N SER A 18 -18.86 -8.77 3.13
CA SER A 18 -17.74 -9.65 2.79
C SER A 18 -16.45 -9.07 3.36
N ALA A 19 -15.69 -9.92 4.05
CA ALA A 19 -14.33 -9.61 4.45
C ALA A 19 -13.40 -10.61 3.78
N GLN A 20 -12.34 -10.12 3.14
CA GLN A 20 -11.32 -10.94 2.51
C GLN A 20 -9.95 -10.53 3.07
N VAL A 21 -9.16 -11.53 3.44
CA VAL A 21 -7.76 -11.37 3.79
C VAL A 21 -6.95 -12.27 2.88
N SER A 22 -5.88 -11.75 2.30
CA SER A 22 -4.99 -12.52 1.44
C SER A 22 -3.53 -12.30 1.83
N TYR A 23 -2.68 -13.27 1.51
CA TYR A 23 -1.24 -13.20 1.69
C TYR A 23 -0.52 -13.75 0.45
N ASN A 24 0.71 -13.30 0.21
CA ASN A 24 1.52 -13.79 -0.90
C ASN A 24 2.31 -15.04 -0.46
N THR A 25 1.96 -16.21 -0.98
CA THR A 25 2.60 -17.50 -0.66
C THR A 25 4.04 -17.62 -1.16
N LEU A 26 4.43 -16.84 -2.18
CA LEU A 26 5.79 -16.84 -2.71
C LEU A 26 6.73 -15.92 -1.91
N ALA A 27 6.16 -14.89 -1.26
CA ALA A 27 6.92 -13.88 -0.53
C ALA A 27 6.93 -14.09 0.99
N THR A 28 5.81 -14.49 1.55
CA THR A 28 5.60 -14.55 3.00
C THR A 28 6.47 -15.65 3.64
N TRP A 29 7.28 -15.29 4.63
CA TRP A 29 8.23 -16.14 5.36
C TRP A 29 9.31 -16.81 4.49
N ASN A 30 9.45 -16.38 3.24
CA ASN A 30 10.51 -16.86 2.36
C ASN A 30 11.79 -16.05 2.65
N ASP A 31 12.88 -16.76 2.95
CA ASP A 31 14.21 -16.24 3.32
C ASP A 31 15.12 -15.95 2.13
N GLN A 32 14.66 -16.21 0.91
CA GLN A 32 15.46 -16.03 -0.32
C GLN A 32 15.33 -14.64 -0.95
N PHE A 33 14.80 -13.66 -0.22
CA PHE A 33 14.66 -12.29 -0.71
C PHE A 33 15.92 -11.47 -0.45
N VAL A 34 16.27 -10.64 -1.44
CA VAL A 34 17.26 -9.58 -1.26
C VAL A 34 16.62 -8.51 -0.37
N SER A 35 17.25 -8.27 0.77
CA SER A 35 16.85 -7.31 1.80
C SER A 35 18.07 -6.48 2.22
N ALA A 36 17.86 -5.58 3.15
CA ALA A 36 18.89 -4.82 3.86
C ALA A 36 18.66 -5.01 5.36
N THR A 37 19.60 -4.56 6.20
CA THR A 37 19.40 -4.59 7.65
C THR A 37 18.16 -3.77 8.01
N ARG A 38 17.21 -4.38 8.72
CA ARG A 38 15.89 -3.78 9.02
C ARG A 38 15.77 -3.41 10.49
N SER A 39 14.88 -2.47 10.77
CA SER A 39 14.44 -2.18 12.13
C SER A 39 13.60 -3.34 12.68
N ASN A 40 13.65 -3.57 13.99
CA ASN A 40 12.76 -4.53 14.66
C ASN A 40 11.28 -4.14 14.57
N THR A 41 10.97 -2.88 14.34
CA THR A 41 9.61 -2.34 14.23
C THR A 41 9.17 -2.06 12.79
N ASP A 42 10.00 -2.39 11.79
CA ASP A 42 9.70 -2.14 10.37
C ASP A 42 8.44 -2.87 9.88
N TRP A 43 8.09 -4.00 10.49
CA TRP A 43 6.87 -4.75 10.16
C TRP A 43 5.58 -4.01 10.54
N LEU A 44 5.65 -3.07 11.49
CA LEU A 44 4.58 -2.14 11.84
C LEU A 44 4.70 -0.80 11.10
N GLY A 45 5.74 -0.64 10.27
CA GLY A 45 6.04 0.62 9.59
C GLY A 45 6.70 1.68 10.47
N TYR A 46 7.25 1.31 11.64
CA TYR A 46 7.98 2.22 12.52
C TYR A 46 9.49 2.01 12.39
N ASP A 47 10.23 3.12 12.32
CA ASP A 47 11.69 3.11 12.40
C ASP A 47 12.15 3.17 13.86
N ASP A 48 13.15 2.37 14.22
CA ASP A 48 13.77 2.34 15.56
C ASP A 48 15.02 3.22 15.69
N GLY A 49 15.25 4.11 14.72
CA GLY A 49 16.45 4.93 14.64
C GLY A 49 17.60 4.28 13.87
N SER A 50 17.44 3.07 13.34
CA SER A 50 18.42 2.48 12.39
C SER A 50 18.65 3.34 11.14
N ARG A 51 17.77 4.30 10.85
CA ARG A 51 17.92 5.32 9.79
C ARG A 51 17.97 6.75 10.33
N SER A 52 18.28 6.93 11.61
CA SER A 52 18.46 8.28 12.18
C SER A 52 19.67 8.97 11.58
N ILE A 53 19.57 10.27 11.37
CA ILE A 53 20.72 11.09 10.98
C ILE A 53 21.73 11.09 12.14
N PRO A 54 23.03 10.84 11.89
CA PRO A 54 24.04 10.81 12.93
C PRO A 54 24.14 12.14 13.69
N ALA A 55 24.46 12.04 14.99
CA ALA A 55 24.75 13.23 15.79
C ALA A 55 25.91 14.02 15.18
N GLY A 56 25.72 15.34 15.03
CA GLY A 56 26.70 16.23 14.40
C GLY A 56 26.44 16.51 12.91
N ILE A 57 25.48 15.82 12.28
CA ILE A 57 24.98 16.18 10.96
C ILE A 57 23.63 16.86 11.11
N ASP A 58 23.59 18.13 10.70
CA ASP A 58 22.36 18.89 10.59
C ASP A 58 21.80 18.71 9.17
N PRO A 59 20.61 18.08 8.98
CA PRO A 59 20.01 17.89 7.67
C PRO A 59 19.72 19.20 6.93
N ASP A 60 19.51 20.28 7.67
CA ASP A 60 19.15 21.57 7.09
C ASP A 60 20.37 22.45 6.82
N CYS A 61 21.56 22.05 7.29
CA CYS A 61 22.80 22.78 7.11
C CYS A 61 23.64 22.28 5.93
N ILE A 62 23.27 22.68 4.72
CA ILE A 62 24.09 22.39 3.52
C ILE A 62 25.48 23.04 3.61
N SER A 63 25.60 24.20 4.24
CA SER A 63 26.89 24.90 4.42
C SER A 63 27.82 24.24 5.44
N CYS A 64 27.33 23.26 6.22
CA CYS A 64 28.14 22.53 7.19
C CYS A 64 28.94 21.38 6.53
N ILE A 65 28.60 21.02 5.29
CA ILE A 65 29.34 20.04 4.49
C ILE A 65 30.18 20.82 3.48
N PRO A 66 31.51 20.61 3.45
CA PRO A 66 32.37 21.38 2.57
C PRO A 66 32.00 21.15 1.11
N SER A 67 31.90 22.24 0.37
CA SER A 67 31.60 22.18 -1.07
C SER A 67 32.81 21.70 -1.88
N PHE A 68 32.58 21.35 -3.14
CA PHE A 68 33.67 20.97 -4.04
C PHE A 68 34.73 22.09 -4.18
N ASP A 69 34.31 23.35 -4.21
CA ASP A 69 35.21 24.51 -4.31
C ASP A 69 36.07 24.68 -3.05
N GLU A 70 35.50 24.41 -1.87
CA GLU A 70 36.24 24.43 -0.61
C GLU A 70 37.27 23.30 -0.51
N LEU A 71 36.95 22.11 -1.02
CA LEU A 71 37.90 21.01 -1.11
C LEU A 71 39.05 21.35 -2.07
N PHE A 72 38.77 22.07 -3.16
CA PHE A 72 39.78 22.48 -4.12
C PHE A 72 40.70 23.59 -3.59
N THR A 73 40.15 24.53 -2.82
CA THR A 73 40.88 25.69 -2.30
C THR A 73 41.52 25.47 -0.93
N ASN A 74 40.97 24.58 -0.11
CA ASN A 74 41.46 24.27 1.24
C ASN A 74 41.26 22.78 1.60
N LEU A 75 41.94 21.91 0.86
CA LEU A 75 41.85 20.46 1.07
C LEU A 75 42.18 20.04 2.50
N THR A 76 43.20 20.63 3.12
CA THR A 76 43.67 20.24 4.46
C THR A 76 42.64 20.54 5.55
N GLY A 77 41.88 21.64 5.42
CA GLY A 77 40.81 21.98 6.35
C GLY A 77 39.48 21.28 6.05
N ALA A 78 39.14 21.11 4.78
CA ALA A 78 37.84 20.58 4.35
C ALA A 78 37.77 19.03 4.33
N ALA A 79 38.86 18.34 3.99
CA ALA A 79 38.86 16.88 3.88
C ALA A 79 38.51 16.13 5.19
N PRO A 80 38.97 16.56 6.39
CA PRO A 80 38.57 15.94 7.64
C PRO A 80 37.07 16.02 7.91
N LEU A 81 36.44 17.18 7.64
CA LEU A 81 35.01 17.40 7.84
C LEU A 81 34.16 16.53 6.91
N LEU A 82 34.53 16.46 5.63
CA LEU A 82 33.85 15.59 4.67
C LEU A 82 33.95 14.12 5.08
N ARG A 83 35.13 13.70 5.53
CA ARG A 83 35.35 12.32 5.98
C ARG A 83 34.54 12.00 7.22
N GLU A 84 34.51 12.88 8.22
CA GLU A 84 33.69 12.73 9.42
C GLU A 84 32.21 12.56 9.06
N ALA A 85 31.65 13.48 8.26
CA ALA A 85 30.27 13.41 7.80
C ALA A 85 29.97 12.11 7.04
N THR A 86 30.88 11.67 6.17
CA THR A 86 30.71 10.43 5.39
C THR A 86 30.76 9.18 6.27
N THR A 87 31.69 9.13 7.23
CA THR A 87 31.86 7.97 8.13
C THR A 87 30.83 7.90 9.25
N ALA A 88 30.12 8.99 9.52
CA ALA A 88 29.10 9.02 10.56
C ALA A 88 27.85 8.20 10.19
N PHE A 89 27.57 8.03 8.89
CA PHE A 89 26.46 7.20 8.43
C PHE A 89 26.77 5.71 8.60
N ASN A 90 25.76 4.96 9.03
CA ASN A 90 25.84 3.50 9.02
C ASN A 90 25.76 2.96 7.58
N ASN A 91 26.35 1.78 7.34
CA ASN A 91 26.23 1.09 6.05
C ASN A 91 25.13 0.00 6.11
N ASN A 92 23.95 0.33 6.63
CA ASN A 92 22.86 -0.65 6.78
C ASN A 92 22.22 -1.06 5.43
N PHE A 93 22.66 -0.47 4.32
CA PHE A 93 22.16 -0.74 2.95
C PHE A 93 22.86 -1.90 2.24
N ASP A 94 23.79 -2.59 2.90
CA ASP A 94 24.42 -3.78 2.33
C ASP A 94 23.34 -4.87 2.05
N PRO A 95 23.31 -5.41 0.82
CA PRO A 95 22.30 -6.40 0.45
C PRO A 95 22.55 -7.72 1.19
N ILE A 96 21.57 -8.13 1.99
CA ILE A 96 21.57 -9.40 2.72
C ILE A 96 20.38 -10.25 2.26
N ARG A 97 20.46 -11.56 2.51
CA ARG A 97 19.28 -12.43 2.42
C ARG A 97 18.53 -12.39 3.74
N ASP A 98 17.24 -12.09 3.67
CA ASP A 98 16.39 -12.06 4.86
C ASP A 98 14.95 -12.48 4.49
N SER A 99 14.23 -12.95 5.50
CA SER A 99 12.84 -13.35 5.39
C SER A 99 11.92 -12.15 5.25
N ARG A 100 10.93 -12.23 4.34
CA ARG A 100 9.86 -11.22 4.34
C ARG A 100 8.83 -11.59 5.41
N PRO A 101 8.41 -10.63 6.25
CA PRO A 101 7.32 -10.85 7.19
C PRO A 101 6.01 -11.10 6.42
N LEU A 102 4.97 -11.47 7.16
CA LEU A 102 3.64 -11.71 6.60
C LEU A 102 3.20 -10.55 5.71
N THR A 103 2.98 -10.85 4.43
CA THR A 103 2.34 -9.91 3.51
C THR A 103 0.84 -10.08 3.64
N THR A 104 0.10 -9.02 3.96
CA THR A 104 -1.36 -9.08 4.07
C THR A 104 -2.02 -8.02 3.21
N ALA A 105 -3.10 -8.38 2.54
CA ALA A 105 -4.09 -7.41 2.04
C ALA A 105 -5.45 -7.72 2.66
N PHE A 106 -6.20 -6.67 2.99
CA PHE A 106 -7.55 -6.79 3.54
C PHE A 106 -8.54 -6.03 2.65
N CYS A 107 -9.71 -6.61 2.44
CA CYS A 107 -10.84 -5.99 1.76
C CYS A 107 -12.09 -6.19 2.60
N LEU A 108 -12.84 -5.11 2.84
CA LEU A 108 -14.16 -5.13 3.46
C LEU A 108 -15.15 -4.52 2.48
N SER A 109 -16.22 -5.25 2.17
CA SER A 109 -17.30 -4.74 1.32
C SER A 109 -18.66 -5.00 1.93
N ARG A 110 -19.61 -4.13 1.58
CA ARG A 110 -21.02 -4.26 1.91
C ARG A 110 -21.83 -4.00 0.65
N GLN A 111 -22.71 -4.92 0.31
CA GLN A 111 -23.67 -4.79 -0.78
C GLN A 111 -25.08 -4.81 -0.18
N SER A 112 -25.93 -3.90 -0.61
CA SER A 112 -27.35 -3.88 -0.27
C SER A 112 -28.17 -3.85 -1.53
N GLU A 113 -29.11 -4.78 -1.66
CA GLU A 113 -30.02 -4.84 -2.81
C GLU A 113 -31.43 -4.48 -2.35
N PRO A 114 -31.98 -3.32 -2.77
CA PRO A 114 -33.32 -2.90 -2.40
C PRO A 114 -34.38 -3.75 -3.13
N ALA A 115 -35.42 -4.15 -2.41
CA ALA A 115 -36.62 -4.72 -3.01
C ALA A 115 -37.47 -3.59 -3.61
N TRP A 116 -37.77 -3.65 -4.92
CA TRP A 116 -38.84 -2.84 -5.49
C TRP A 116 -39.74 -3.71 -6.38
N GLN A 117 -40.99 -3.88 -5.95
CA GLN A 117 -42.09 -4.34 -6.78
C GLN A 117 -43.03 -3.18 -7.08
N VAL A 118 -43.33 -2.96 -8.36
CA VAL A 118 -44.73 -2.80 -8.81
C VAL A 118 -44.84 -3.44 -10.20
N PRO A 119 -45.63 -4.50 -10.41
CA PRO A 119 -46.04 -4.87 -11.76
C PRO A 119 -46.99 -3.78 -12.29
N LEU A 120 -46.61 -3.11 -13.37
CA LEU A 120 -47.53 -2.26 -14.14
C LEU A 120 -48.64 -3.15 -14.72
N ARG A 121 -49.73 -3.34 -13.97
CA ARG A 121 -50.99 -3.79 -14.57
C ARG A 121 -51.50 -2.65 -15.43
N LEU A 122 -51.29 -2.73 -16.73
CA LEU A 122 -52.07 -1.95 -17.69
C LEU A 122 -53.55 -2.36 -17.51
N PRO A 123 -54.48 -1.41 -17.30
CA PRO A 123 -55.89 -1.75 -17.22
C PRO A 123 -56.34 -2.36 -18.54
N SER A 124 -56.98 -3.54 -18.47
CA SER A 124 -57.61 -4.18 -19.61
C SER A 124 -58.70 -3.25 -20.17
N GLN A 125 -58.49 -2.75 -21.39
CA GLN A 125 -59.49 -1.96 -22.10
C GLN A 125 -60.72 -2.85 -22.39
N PRO A 126 -61.97 -2.40 -22.12
CA PRO A 126 -63.14 -3.16 -22.50
C PRO A 126 -63.35 -3.10 -24.02
N PHE A 127 -63.52 -4.27 -24.65
CA PHE A 127 -63.96 -4.41 -26.03
C PHE A 127 -65.40 -3.89 -26.17
N VAL A 128 -65.59 -2.74 -26.81
CA VAL A 128 -66.92 -2.27 -27.24
C VAL A 128 -67.22 -2.85 -28.61
N HIS A 129 -68.12 -3.83 -28.65
CA HIS A 129 -68.76 -4.29 -29.89
C HIS A 129 -69.69 -3.17 -30.40
N LYS A 130 -69.35 -2.52 -31.53
CA LYS A 130 -70.34 -1.80 -32.34
C LYS A 130 -70.83 -2.73 -33.43
N ARG A 131 -72.07 -3.20 -33.27
CA ARG A 131 -72.89 -3.75 -34.37
C ARG A 131 -73.60 -2.57 -35.05
N ILE A 132 -73.36 -2.39 -36.34
CA ILE A 132 -74.34 -1.94 -37.34
C ILE A 132 -74.08 -2.79 -38.58
#